data_AF-A0AAD9NTK5-F1
#
_entry.id   AF-A0AAD9NTK5-F1
#
_cell.length_a   1.000
_cell.length_b   1.000
_cell.length_c   1.000
_cell.angle_alpha   90.00
_cell.angle_beta   90.00
_cell.angle_gamma   90.00
#
_symmetry.space_group_name_H-M   'P 1'
#
loop_
_entity.id
_entity.type
_entity.pdbx_description
1 polymer ?
#
loop_
_entity_poly.entity_id
_entity_poly.type
_entity_poly.pdbx_seq_one_letter_code
_entity_poly.pdbx_strand_id
1 'polypeptide(L)'
;MLKFADDTKVFRQIKSDADRQHLQADLNKLIEWSEKWQMLFNFGKCKCLHTGHGNEDAQYTMGGTVLNTTLKEKDLGLTISADMKVSEQCGIAAAKEIKFLD
;
A
#
# COMPACT_ATOMS: atom_id res chain seq x y z
N MET A 1 -26.26 2.29 -5.40
CA MET A 1 -24.92 2.73 -5.85
C MET A 1 -23.91 1.77 -5.22
N LEU A 2 -23.39 0.80 -5.98
CA LEU A 2 -22.37 -0.15 -5.50
C LEU A 2 -21.05 0.60 -5.45
N LYS A 3 -20.60 0.93 -4.24
CA LYS A 3 -19.35 1.64 -3.98
C LYS A 3 -18.23 0.60 -3.99
N PHE A 4 -17.48 0.51 -5.08
CA PHE A 4 -16.28 -0.32 -5.14
C PHE A 4 -15.13 0.37 -4.41
N ALA A 5 -14.22 -0.40 -3.83
CA ALA A 5 -13.01 0.13 -3.20
C ALA A 5 -12.16 0.86 -4.24
N ASP A 6 -11.81 2.11 -3.96
CA ASP A 6 -10.98 2.99 -4.80
C ASP A 6 -9.47 2.76 -4.59
N ASP A 7 -9.09 1.97 -3.57
CA ASP A 7 -7.70 1.72 -3.23
C ASP A 7 -7.11 0.54 -4.01
N THR A 8 -6.03 0.80 -4.77
CA THR A 8 -5.20 -0.23 -5.40
C THR A 8 -3.94 -0.47 -4.57
N LYS A 9 -3.60 -1.74 -4.31
CA LYS A 9 -2.39 -2.13 -3.57
C LYS A 9 -1.54 -3.06 -4.41
N VAL A 10 -0.25 -2.77 -4.48
CA VAL A 10 0.75 -3.58 -5.18
C VAL A 10 1.89 -3.86 -4.23
N PHE A 11 2.32 -5.12 -4.17
CA PHE A 11 3.37 -5.57 -3.28
C PHE A 11 4.30 -6.53 -4.01
N ARG A 12 5.57 -6.51 -3.62
CA ARG A 12 6.60 -7.41 -4.12
C ARG A 12 7.59 -7.70 -3.00
N GLN A 13 8.06 -8.93 -2.92
CA GLN A 13 9.19 -9.26 -2.05
C GLN A 13 10.47 -8.71 -2.69
N ILE A 14 11.21 -7.88 -1.97
CA ILE A 14 12.46 -7.28 -2.45
C ILE A 14 13.64 -8.04 -1.84
N LYS A 15 14.42 -8.73 -2.66
CA LYS A 15 15.68 -9.39 -2.26
C LYS A 15 16.90 -8.83 -2.99
N SER A 16 16.67 -8.04 -4.03
CA SER A 16 17.71 -7.54 -4.93
C SER A 16 17.29 -6.21 -5.58
N ASP A 17 18.26 -5.51 -6.17
CA ASP A 17 18.02 -4.34 -7.02
C ASP A 17 17.09 -4.62 -8.19
N ALA A 18 17.19 -5.81 -8.78
CA ALA A 18 16.31 -6.22 -9.86
C ALA A 18 14.84 -6.22 -9.41
N ASP A 19 14.56 -6.69 -8.18
CA ASP A 19 13.21 -6.66 -7.63
C ASP A 19 12.70 -5.23 -7.44
N ARG A 20 13.58 -4.30 -7.02
CA ARG A 20 13.24 -2.87 -6.90
C ARG A 20 12.87 -2.27 -8.24
N GLN A 21 13.66 -2.55 -9.27
CA GLN A 21 13.41 -2.10 -10.63
C GLN A 21 12.11 -2.70 -11.20
N HIS A 22 11.84 -3.98 -10.90
CA HIS A 22 10.59 -4.62 -11.30
C HIS A 22 9.37 -3.99 -10.62
N LEU A 23 9.43 -3.68 -9.32
CA LEU A 23 8.34 -2.97 -8.65
C LEU A 23 8.12 -1.58 -9.26
N GLN A 24 9.18 -0.82 -9.54
CA GLN A 24 9.05 0.48 -10.21
C GLN A 24 8.46 0.34 -11.62
N ALA A 25 8.84 -0.69 -12.37
CA ALA A 25 8.27 -0.97 -13.69
C ALA A 25 6.77 -1.33 -13.60
N ASP A 26 6.36 -2.06 -12.56
CA ASP A 26 4.96 -2.37 -12.32
C ASP A 26 4.15 -1.11 -11.97
N LEU A 27 4.72 -0.18 -11.19
CA LEU A 27 4.12 1.14 -10.92
C LEU A 27 3.94 1.96 -12.21
N ASN A 28 4.91 1.90 -13.14
CA ASN A 28 4.79 2.58 -14.42
C ASN A 28 3.67 1.99 -15.28
N LYS A 29 3.55 0.66 -15.34
CA LYS A 29 2.44 -0.02 -16.04
C LYS A 29 1.08 0.29 -15.42
N LEU A 30 1.01 0.48 -14.10
CA LEU A 30 -0.22 0.89 -13.42
C LEU A 30 -0.68 2.28 -13.87
N ILE A 31 0.26 3.20 -14.12
CA ILE A 31 -0.06 4.52 -14.66
C ILE A 31 -0.65 4.37 -16.06
N GLU A 32 0.03 3.63 -16.95
CA GLU A 32 -0.48 3.36 -18.31
C GLU A 32 -1.87 2.73 -18.31
N TRP A 33 -2.10 1.75 -17.41
CA TRP A 33 -3.40 1.14 -17.21
C TRP A 33 -4.44 2.18 -16.75
N SER A 34 -4.09 3.00 -15.76
CA SER A 34 -4.99 4.03 -15.22
C SER A 34 -5.38 5.06 -16.27
N GLU A 35 -4.45 5.46 -17.14
CA GLU A 35 -4.70 6.36 -18.26
C GLU A 35 -5.61 5.71 -19.30
N LYS A 36 -5.32 4.46 -19.68
CA LYS A 36 -6.14 3.71 -20.65
C LYS A 36 -7.60 3.57 -20.21
N TRP A 37 -7.82 3.33 -18.92
CA TRP A 37 -9.16 3.14 -18.36
C TRP A 37 -9.79 4.40 -17.77
N GLN A 38 -9.12 5.56 -17.89
CA GLN A 38 -9.57 6.83 -17.32
C GLN A 38 -9.82 6.77 -15.80
N MET A 39 -9.00 5.99 -15.09
CA MET A 39 -9.03 5.77 -13.64
C MET A 39 -7.77 6.34 -12.97
N LEU A 40 -7.46 7.60 -13.24
CA LEU A 40 -6.20 8.24 -12.81
C LEU A 40 -6.00 8.19 -11.30
N PHE A 41 -4.77 7.88 -10.89
CA PHE A 41 -4.37 7.93 -9.49
C PHE A 41 -4.22 9.37 -8.99
N ASN A 42 -4.55 9.59 -7.70
CA ASN A 42 -4.09 10.76 -6.99
C ASN A 42 -2.70 10.50 -6.42
N PHE A 43 -1.65 10.81 -7.19
CA PHE A 43 -0.27 10.50 -6.82
C PHE A 43 0.14 11.06 -5.45
N GLY A 44 -0.38 12.23 -5.04
CA GLY A 44 -0.09 12.81 -3.72
C GLY A 44 -0.69 12.04 -2.54
N LYS A 45 -1.67 11.17 -2.78
CA LYS A 45 -2.26 10.28 -1.77
C LYS A 45 -1.67 8.88 -1.80
N CYS A 46 -0.99 8.49 -2.87
CA CYS A 46 -0.30 7.22 -2.96
C CYS A 46 0.88 7.18 -1.98
N LYS A 47 1.05 6.05 -1.29
CA LYS A 47 2.09 5.87 -0.28
C LYS A 47 2.80 4.53 -0.47
N CYS A 48 4.05 4.47 -0.01
CA CYS A 48 4.79 3.23 0.13
C CYS A 48 4.81 2.80 1.60
N LEU A 49 4.60 1.51 1.86
CA LEU A 49 4.76 0.90 3.17
C LEU A 49 5.83 -0.18 3.05
N HIS A 50 6.99 0.07 3.66
CA HIS A 50 8.06 -0.92 3.73
C HIS A 50 7.81 -1.86 4.89
N THR A 51 7.90 -3.17 4.63
CA THR A 51 7.76 -4.21 5.65
C THR A 51 8.89 -5.22 5.56
N GLY A 52 9.14 -5.92 6.66
CA GLY A 52 10.16 -6.97 6.74
C GLY A 52 11.56 -6.47 7.09
N HIS A 53 12.41 -7.41 7.49
CA HIS A 53 13.78 -7.13 7.90
C HIS A 53 14.72 -7.05 6.68
N GLY A 54 15.68 -6.11 6.69
CA GLY A 54 16.63 -5.91 5.59
C GLY A 54 16.08 -5.12 4.40
N ASN A 55 14.95 -4.42 4.56
CA ASN A 55 14.47 -3.46 3.58
C ASN A 55 15.34 -2.19 3.62
N GLU A 56 15.88 -1.78 2.48
CA GLU A 56 16.70 -0.57 2.37
C GLU A 56 15.88 0.73 2.23
N ASP A 57 14.54 0.64 2.38
CA ASP A 57 13.61 1.77 2.25
C ASP A 57 13.79 2.54 0.92
N ALA A 58 13.86 1.79 -0.17
CA ALA A 58 14.04 2.35 -1.51
C ALA A 58 12.89 3.30 -1.89
N GLN A 59 13.23 4.43 -2.51
CA GLN A 59 12.23 5.38 -2.99
C GLN A 59 11.63 4.93 -4.32
N TYR A 60 10.31 5.07 -4.42
CA TYR A 60 9.53 4.79 -5.61
C TYR A 60 8.82 6.05 -6.09
N THR A 61 8.50 6.10 -7.38
CA THR A 61 7.81 7.23 -8.00
C THR A 61 6.57 6.79 -8.75
N MET A 62 5.56 7.65 -8.80
CA MET A 62 4.42 7.53 -9.71
C MET A 62 4.13 8.88 -10.36
N GLY A 63 4.05 8.92 -11.68
CA GLY A 63 3.71 10.13 -12.44
C GLY A 63 4.67 11.30 -12.16
N GLY A 64 5.96 11.00 -11.95
CA GLY A 64 6.98 12.00 -11.57
C GLY A 64 6.95 12.44 -10.10
N THR A 65 6.01 11.96 -9.29
CA THR A 65 5.93 12.23 -7.84
C THR A 65 6.59 11.11 -7.05
N VAL A 66 7.46 11.46 -6.10
CA VAL A 66 8.03 10.49 -5.14
C VAL A 66 6.94 10.07 -4.16
N LEU A 67 6.76 8.77 -3.97
CA LEU A 67 5.78 8.24 -3.03
C LEU A 67 6.22 8.51 -1.60
N ASN A 68 5.28 8.98 -0.78
CA ASN A 68 5.51 9.17 0.64
C ASN A 68 5.60 7.81 1.35
N THR A 69 6.64 7.61 2.15
CA THR A 69 6.74 6.44 3.02
C THR A 69 5.85 6.61 4.24
N THR A 70 5.07 5.58 4.57
CA THR A 70 4.30 5.51 5.82
C THR A 70 4.73 4.31 6.65
N LEU A 71 4.60 4.42 7.97
CA LEU A 71 4.86 3.31 8.90
C LEU A 71 3.61 2.47 9.19
N LYS A 72 2.44 3.03 8.92
CA LYS A 72 1.14 2.38 9.13
C LYS A 72 0.17 2.79 8.04
N GLU A 73 -0.63 1.85 7.56
CA GLU A 73 -1.72 2.10 6.62
C GLU A 73 -2.98 1.38 7.07
N LYS A 74 -4.13 2.04 6.94
CA LYS A 74 -5.40 1.47 7.40
C LYS A 74 -6.21 1.05 6.19
N ASP A 75 -6.52 -0.23 6.11
CA ASP A 75 -7.26 -0.81 5.00
C ASP A 75 -8.42 -1.66 5.47
N LEU A 76 -9.63 -1.38 4.96
CA LEU A 76 -10.87 -2.07 5.34
C LEU A 76 -11.07 -2.22 6.86
N GLY A 77 -10.47 -1.30 7.62
CA GLY A 77 -10.54 -1.30 9.07
C GLY A 77 -9.46 -2.08 9.82
N LEU A 78 -8.55 -2.75 9.12
CA LEU A 78 -7.31 -3.30 9.67
C LEU A 78 -6.20 -2.27 9.54
N THR A 79 -5.26 -2.26 10.49
CA THR A 79 -4.07 -1.41 10.40
C THR A 79 -2.87 -2.29 10.12
N ILE A 80 -2.21 -2.07 8.98
CA ILE A 80 -0.99 -2.76 8.60
C ILE A 80 0.17 -1.86 8.99
N SER A 81 1.04 -2.33 9.88
CA SER A 81 2.24 -1.62 10.33
C SER A 81 3.49 -2.19 9.65
N ALA A 82 4.52 -1.34 9.51
CA ALA A 82 5.82 -1.72 8.94
C ALA A 82 6.47 -2.91 9.67
N ASP A 83 6.27 -2.99 10.99
CA ASP A 83 6.79 -4.06 11.84
C ASP A 83 5.94 -5.34 11.80
N MET A 84 4.80 -5.34 11.11
CA MET A 84 3.89 -6.48 10.91
C MET A 84 3.50 -7.19 12.22
N LYS A 85 3.50 -6.50 13.36
CA LYS A 85 3.18 -7.11 14.65
C LYS A 85 1.70 -7.50 14.72
N VAL A 86 1.47 -8.80 14.69
CA VAL A 86 0.14 -9.45 14.74
C VAL A 86 -0.65 -9.03 15.98
N SER A 87 0.00 -8.77 17.12
CA SER A 87 -0.69 -8.37 18.35
C SER A 87 -1.42 -7.02 18.23
N GLU A 88 -0.88 -6.07 17.45
CA GLU A 88 -1.54 -4.80 17.18
C GLU A 88 -2.72 -4.98 16.19
N GLN A 89 -2.57 -5.87 15.22
CA GLN A 89 -3.61 -6.20 14.24
C GLN A 89 -4.80 -6.93 14.88
N CYS A 90 -4.53 -7.97 15.69
CA CYS A 90 -5.56 -8.74 16.40
C CYS A 90 -6.28 -7.92 17.46
N GLY A 91 -5.58 -7.04 18.19
CA GLY A 91 -6.22 -6.15 19.18
C GLY A 91 -7.22 -5.18 18.55
N ILE A 92 -6.92 -4.64 17.38
CA ILE A 92 -7.82 -3.75 16.64
C ILE A 92 -9.00 -4.51 16.03
N ALA A 93 -8.78 -5.71 15.49
CA ALA A 93 -9.86 -6.55 14.95
C ALA A 93 -10.85 -6.96 16.06
N ALA A 94 -10.34 -7.41 17.21
CA ALA A 94 -11.16 -7.80 18.36
C ALA A 94 -11.92 -6.60 18.97
N ALA A 95 -11.29 -5.43 19.08
CA ALA A 95 -11.94 -4.22 19.60
C ALA A 95 -13.04 -3.68 18.67
N LYS A 96 -13.03 -4.04 17.40
CA LYS A 96 -14.07 -3.65 16.44
C LYS A 96 -15.30 -4.54 16.50
N GLU A 97 -15.13 -5.84 16.69
CA GLU A 97 -16.24 -6.78 16.84
C GLU A 97 -17.14 -6.41 18.03
N ILE A 98 -16.55 -5.89 19.12
CA ILE A 98 -17.28 -5.38 20.29
C ILE A 98 -18.17 -4.17 19.94
N LYS A 99 -17.83 -3.36 18.93
CA LYS A 99 -18.60 -2.16 18.52
C LYS A 99 -19.72 -2.43 17.51
N PHE A 100 -19.80 -3.63 16.93
CA PHE A 100 -20.88 -4.00 16.00
C PHE A 100 -22.05 -4.69 16.71
N LEU A 101 -21.96 -4.90 18.02
CA LEU A 101 -22.99 -5.52 18.86
C LEU A 101 -23.74 -4.54 19.77
N ASP A 102 -23.50 -3.22 19.62
CA ASP A 102 -24.21 -2.14 20.30
C ASP A 102 -25.11 -1.34 19.33
#